data_AF-A0A952W4N1-F1
#
_entry.id   AF-A0A952W4N1-F1
#
_cell.length_a   1.000
_cell.length_b   1.000
_cell.length_c   1.000
_cell.angle_alpha   90.00
_cell.angle_beta   90.00
_cell.angle_gamma   90.00
#
_symmetry.space_group_name_H-M   'P 1'
#
loop_
_entity.id
_entity.type
_entity.pdbx_description
1 polymer ?
#
loop_
_entity_poly.entity_id
_entity_poly.type
_entity_poly.pdbx_seq_one_letter_code
_entity_poly.pdbx_strand_id
1 'polypeptide(L)'
;MSTRRKRNEPGIPEWVLTYGDLMSLLLCFFILLAAFSEIKKPREYAAAAASMRHAVQSTGGRGLILGGQTHRARPESRRTQTGSGDRIARSDLDQSPMTGPEATVRKVHEGKLFVIGGSVGFEAADWSLSEDAKANLREIAERIKQAEFKVLIRGHAWGVEDRSGGLDYVEVSFRRAREVMDFLVRECGVRSELLMPVAVGIAEPQVAQRVGTEGVGVNRRVEVLLTEVALGELHPDPNWQGR
;
A
#
# COMPACT_ATOMS: atom_id res chain seq x y z
N MET A 1 38.31 -84.25 -22.62
CA MET A 1 37.94 -83.03 -21.89
C MET A 1 39.08 -82.02 -22.01
N SER A 2 38.85 -80.82 -22.54
CA SER A 2 39.64 -79.64 -22.19
C SER A 2 38.90 -78.36 -22.60
N THR A 3 39.10 -77.33 -21.79
CA THR A 3 38.22 -76.24 -21.38
C THR A 3 37.98 -75.12 -22.41
N ARG A 4 36.73 -74.63 -22.49
CA ARG A 4 36.32 -73.43 -23.22
C ARG A 4 36.62 -72.18 -22.37
N ARG A 5 37.51 -71.31 -22.85
CA ARG A 5 37.85 -70.00 -22.24
C ARG A 5 36.64 -69.06 -22.31
N LYS A 6 36.13 -68.58 -21.17
CA LYS A 6 35.11 -67.50 -21.13
C LYS A 6 35.81 -66.15 -21.37
N ARG A 7 35.30 -65.37 -22.35
CA ARG A 7 35.72 -63.99 -22.60
C ARG A 7 35.15 -63.09 -21.50
N ASN A 8 35.99 -62.27 -20.89
CA ASN A 8 35.56 -61.18 -20.02
C ASN A 8 35.04 -60.05 -20.91
N GLU A 9 33.73 -59.86 -20.91
CA GLU A 9 33.14 -58.63 -21.44
C GLU A 9 33.37 -57.51 -20.41
N PRO A 10 33.80 -56.31 -20.84
CA PRO A 10 34.00 -55.19 -19.93
C PRO A 10 32.63 -54.76 -19.38
N GLY A 11 32.37 -55.09 -18.11
CA GLY A 11 31.18 -54.64 -17.39
C GLY A 11 31.17 -53.13 -17.18
N ILE A 12 29.97 -52.56 -17.07
CA ILE A 12 29.77 -51.13 -16.84
C ILE A 12 30.45 -50.73 -15.52
N PRO A 13 31.23 -49.65 -15.48
CA PRO A 13 31.89 -49.21 -14.26
C PRO A 13 30.90 -48.85 -13.16
N GLU A 14 31.15 -49.29 -11.92
CA GLU A 14 30.27 -49.05 -10.77
C GLU A 14 30.01 -47.56 -10.48
N TRP A 15 30.95 -46.67 -10.82
CA TRP A 15 30.78 -45.23 -10.65
C TRP A 15 29.67 -44.64 -11.52
N VAL A 16 29.35 -45.26 -12.66
CA VAL A 16 28.28 -44.80 -13.56
C VAL A 16 26.92 -44.94 -12.88
N LEU A 17 26.77 -45.96 -12.02
CA LEU A 17 25.55 -46.18 -11.25
C LEU A 17 25.35 -45.08 -10.21
N THR A 18 26.39 -44.73 -9.46
CA THR A 18 26.34 -43.63 -8.47
C THR A 18 26.13 -42.26 -9.12
N TYR A 19 26.67 -42.06 -10.32
CA TYR A 19 26.45 -40.84 -11.09
C TYR A 19 25.00 -40.74 -11.59
N GLY A 20 24.44 -41.85 -12.09
CA GLY A 20 23.04 -41.93 -12.50
C GLY A 20 22.06 -41.64 -11.36
N ASP A 21 22.36 -42.13 -10.16
CA ASP A 21 21.57 -41.88 -8.94
C ASP A 21 21.57 -40.38 -8.56
N LEU A 22 22.76 -39.75 -8.53
CA LEU A 22 22.88 -38.31 -8.25
C LEU A 22 22.13 -37.44 -9.29
N MET A 23 22.21 -37.78 -10.58
CA MET A 23 21.48 -37.06 -11.62
C MET A 23 19.96 -37.21 -11.50
N SER A 24 19.49 -38.39 -11.09
CA SER A 24 18.06 -38.66 -10.88
C SER A 24 17.52 -37.92 -9.65
N LEU A 25 18.29 -37.85 -8.56
CA LEU A 25 17.95 -37.05 -7.38
C LEU A 25 17.86 -35.56 -7.72
N LEU A 26 18.78 -35.05 -8.52
CA LEU A 26 18.81 -33.65 -8.95
C LEU A 26 17.59 -33.31 -9.85
N LEU A 27 17.24 -34.19 -10.78
CA LEU A 27 16.05 -34.06 -11.61
C LEU A 27 14.76 -34.10 -10.76
N CYS A 28 14.66 -35.07 -9.86
CA CYS A 28 13.52 -35.19 -8.95
C CYS A 28 13.37 -33.94 -8.06
N PHE A 29 14.49 -33.41 -7.56
CA PHE A 29 14.52 -32.19 -6.77
C PHE A 29 13.98 -30.98 -7.55
N PHE A 30 14.39 -30.79 -8.80
CA PHE A 30 13.87 -29.70 -9.64
C PHE A 30 12.39 -29.85 -9.99
N ILE A 31 11.92 -31.09 -10.21
CA ILE A 31 10.49 -31.35 -10.43
C ILE A 31 9.67 -31.01 -9.17
N LEU A 32 10.17 -31.33 -7.98
CA LEU A 32 9.53 -30.94 -6.71
C LEU A 32 9.51 -29.42 -6.50
N LEU A 33 10.61 -28.72 -6.80
CA LEU A 33 10.63 -27.26 -6.77
C LEU A 33 9.63 -26.64 -7.75
N ALA A 34 9.52 -27.19 -8.97
CA ALA A 34 8.57 -26.73 -9.96
C ALA A 34 7.11 -26.98 -9.52
N ALA A 35 6.84 -28.09 -8.84
CA ALA A 35 5.51 -28.40 -8.30
C ALA A 35 5.07 -27.45 -7.18
N PHE A 36 6.00 -26.94 -6.36
CA PHE A 36 5.70 -25.93 -5.33
C PHE A 36 5.71 -24.49 -5.86
N SER A 37 6.19 -24.27 -7.09
CA SER A 37 6.14 -22.97 -7.75
C SER A 37 4.76 -22.68 -8.36
N GLU A 38 3.69 -22.94 -7.61
CA GLU A 38 2.39 -22.41 -7.97
C GLU A 38 2.41 -20.88 -7.84
N ILE A 39 2.38 -20.21 -8.98
CA ILE A 39 2.08 -18.78 -9.07
C ILE A 39 0.65 -18.61 -8.54
N LYS A 40 0.56 -18.10 -7.31
CA LYS A 40 -0.70 -17.71 -6.65
C LYS A 40 -1.55 -16.91 -7.64
N LYS A 41 -2.65 -17.52 -8.11
CA LYS A 41 -3.49 -16.94 -9.17
C LYS A 41 -4.06 -15.60 -8.68
N PRO A 42 -3.83 -14.47 -9.37
CA PRO A 42 -4.39 -13.17 -8.98
C PRO A 42 -5.93 -13.11 -9.12
N ARG A 43 -6.55 -14.13 -9.73
CA ARG A 43 -8.00 -14.18 -9.96
C ARG A 43 -8.82 -14.46 -8.70
N GLU A 44 -8.32 -15.26 -7.77
CA GLU A 44 -9.05 -15.53 -6.52
C GLU A 44 -9.04 -14.29 -5.61
N TYR A 45 -7.94 -13.55 -5.58
CA TYR A 45 -7.87 -12.22 -4.95
C TYR A 45 -8.79 -11.20 -5.64
N ALA A 46 -8.90 -11.24 -6.96
CA ALA A 46 -9.80 -10.36 -7.69
C ALA A 46 -11.28 -10.66 -7.40
N ALA A 47 -11.65 -11.94 -7.23
CA ALA A 47 -13.01 -12.36 -6.89
C ALA A 47 -13.38 -11.98 -5.45
N ALA A 48 -12.48 -12.18 -4.49
CA ALA A 48 -12.67 -11.74 -3.10
C ALA A 48 -12.71 -10.20 -2.98
N ALA A 49 -11.90 -9.48 -3.77
CA ALA A 49 -11.96 -8.02 -3.84
C ALA A 49 -13.25 -7.52 -4.51
N ALA A 50 -13.79 -8.26 -5.48
CA ALA A 50 -15.06 -7.93 -6.12
C ALA A 50 -16.25 -8.10 -5.17
N SER A 51 -16.30 -9.17 -4.36
CA SER A 51 -17.38 -9.35 -3.38
C SER A 51 -17.36 -8.28 -2.29
N MET A 52 -16.18 -7.84 -1.85
CA MET A 52 -16.05 -6.71 -0.92
C MET A 52 -16.54 -5.38 -1.52
N ARG A 53 -16.26 -5.13 -2.81
CA ARG A 53 -16.80 -3.94 -3.52
C ARG A 53 -18.33 -3.95 -3.56
N HIS A 54 -18.95 -5.11 -3.80
CA HIS A 54 -20.41 -5.23 -3.84
C HIS A 54 -21.05 -5.08 -2.45
N ALA A 55 -20.42 -5.58 -1.38
CA ALA A 55 -20.91 -5.42 -0.01
C ALA A 55 -20.84 -3.95 0.48
N VAL A 56 -19.79 -3.22 0.10
CA VAL A 56 -19.63 -1.79 0.42
C VAL A 56 -20.65 -0.93 -0.35
N GLN A 57 -20.98 -1.28 -1.60
CA GLN A 57 -22.03 -0.60 -2.37
C GLN A 57 -23.45 -0.90 -1.87
N SER A 58 -23.69 -2.10 -1.31
CA SER A 58 -25.03 -2.53 -0.86
C SER A 58 -25.44 -1.96 0.50
N THR A 59 -24.51 -1.41 1.29
CA THR A 59 -24.78 -0.99 2.69
C THR A 59 -24.97 0.53 2.83
N GLY A 60 -25.38 1.24 1.77
CA GLY A 60 -25.78 2.65 1.87
C GLY A 60 -24.65 3.64 2.19
N GLY A 61 -23.40 3.18 2.26
CA GLY A 61 -22.23 4.03 2.25
C GLY A 61 -22.03 4.56 0.84
N ARG A 62 -22.39 5.83 0.61
CA ARG A 62 -22.13 6.58 -0.62
C ARG A 62 -20.61 6.74 -0.79
N GLY A 63 -19.94 5.66 -1.20
CA GLY A 63 -18.57 5.65 -1.66
C GLY A 63 -18.48 6.56 -2.88
N LEU A 64 -17.72 7.63 -2.72
CA LEU A 64 -17.58 8.71 -3.67
C LEU A 64 -16.91 8.20 -4.96
N ILE A 65 -17.72 7.71 -5.90
CA ILE A 65 -17.43 7.90 -7.32
C ILE A 65 -17.98 9.29 -7.66
N LEU A 66 -17.13 10.31 -7.55
CA LEU A 66 -17.35 11.61 -8.18
C LEU A 66 -16.62 11.51 -9.54
N GLY A 67 -17.25 11.51 -10.71
CA GLY A 67 -18.54 12.10 -11.07
C GLY A 67 -18.31 13.36 -11.92
N GLY A 68 -17.68 13.21 -13.10
CA GLY A 68 -17.78 14.19 -14.18
C GLY A 68 -19.22 14.22 -14.69
N GLN A 69 -19.79 15.42 -14.74
CA GLN A 69 -21.24 15.64 -14.73
C GLN A 69 -21.96 15.24 -16.02
N THR A 70 -23.22 14.85 -15.83
CA THR A 70 -24.23 14.60 -16.86
C THR A 70 -24.61 15.88 -17.60
N HIS A 71 -24.28 15.98 -18.89
CA HIS A 71 -25.01 16.82 -19.83
C HIS A 71 -25.74 15.93 -20.85
N ARG A 72 -27.06 16.08 -20.89
CA ARG A 72 -27.98 15.34 -21.75
C ARG A 72 -28.29 16.20 -22.98
N ALA A 73 -27.76 15.87 -24.15
CA ALA A 73 -28.29 16.31 -25.46
C ALA A 73 -27.79 15.42 -26.62
N ARG A 74 -28.74 14.62 -27.15
CA ARG A 74 -28.94 14.08 -28.53
C ARG A 74 -27.85 13.18 -29.20
N PRO A 75 -28.25 12.08 -29.89
CA PRO A 75 -27.32 11.10 -30.45
C PRO A 75 -27.00 11.40 -31.92
N GLU A 76 -25.73 11.36 -32.31
CA GLU A 76 -25.31 11.25 -33.70
C GLU A 76 -24.07 10.35 -33.86
N SER A 77 -24.29 9.30 -34.65
CA SER A 77 -23.36 8.49 -35.46
C SER A 77 -21.83 8.61 -35.26
N ARG A 78 -21.27 7.50 -34.74
CA ARG A 78 -20.19 6.68 -35.33
C ARG A 78 -19.17 7.41 -36.23
N ARG A 79 -17.97 7.65 -35.70
CA ARG A 79 -16.71 7.51 -36.45
C ARG A 79 -15.63 6.87 -35.57
N THR A 80 -15.23 5.68 -35.99
CA THR A 80 -14.00 4.99 -35.61
C THR A 80 -12.78 5.87 -35.87
N GLN A 81 -12.00 6.17 -34.84
CA GLN A 81 -10.57 6.45 -34.97
C GLN A 81 -9.82 5.72 -33.85
N THR A 82 -9.19 4.65 -34.29
CA THR A 82 -7.96 4.06 -33.79
C THR A 82 -6.95 5.08 -33.27
N GLY A 83 -6.33 4.75 -32.13
CA GLY A 83 -4.94 5.08 -31.86
C GLY A 83 -4.69 6.20 -30.87
N SER A 84 -3.82 5.89 -29.91
CA SER A 84 -3.14 6.78 -28.97
C SER A 84 -3.84 6.98 -27.63
N GLY A 85 -3.21 6.50 -26.56
CA GLY A 85 -3.60 6.87 -25.20
C GLY A 85 -3.36 5.84 -24.12
N ASP A 86 -2.45 4.88 -24.28
CA ASP A 86 -1.98 4.11 -23.11
C ASP A 86 -0.47 3.88 -23.20
N ARG A 87 0.28 4.97 -23.01
CA ARG A 87 1.70 4.93 -22.68
C ARG A 87 1.88 5.49 -21.28
N ILE A 88 1.31 4.82 -20.28
CA ILE A 88 1.96 4.79 -18.97
C ILE A 88 3.13 3.82 -19.16
N ALA A 89 4.25 4.35 -19.66
CA ALA A 89 5.53 3.72 -19.49
C ALA A 89 5.80 3.68 -17.99
N ARG A 90 5.38 2.58 -17.34
CA ARG A 90 6.04 2.13 -16.13
C ARG A 90 7.50 2.00 -16.55
N SER A 91 8.33 2.94 -16.15
CA SER A 91 9.76 2.71 -16.14
C SER A 91 9.93 1.46 -15.29
N ASP A 92 10.29 0.35 -15.93
CA ASP A 92 10.81 -0.84 -15.28
C ASP A 92 12.15 -0.45 -14.63
N LEU A 93 12.06 0.38 -13.58
CA LEU A 93 13.14 0.55 -12.64
C LEU A 93 13.29 -0.83 -12.02
N ASP A 94 14.39 -1.47 -12.36
CA ASP A 94 14.80 -2.76 -11.83
C ASP A 94 14.58 -2.75 -10.32
N GLN A 95 13.52 -3.43 -9.87
CA GLN A 95 13.20 -3.58 -8.44
C GLN A 95 14.15 -4.55 -7.76
N SER A 96 15.24 -4.96 -8.41
CA SER A 96 16.32 -5.68 -7.77
C SER A 96 16.80 -4.88 -6.56
N PRO A 97 16.74 -5.44 -5.35
CA PRO A 97 17.24 -4.76 -4.16
C PRO A 97 18.72 -4.44 -4.41
N MET A 98 19.06 -3.15 -4.41
CA MET A 98 20.45 -2.69 -4.46
C MET A 98 21.22 -3.44 -3.38
N THR A 99 22.20 -4.23 -3.80
CA THR A 99 22.94 -5.12 -2.91
C THR A 99 23.92 -4.26 -2.08
N GLY A 100 23.47 -3.79 -0.93
CA GLY A 100 24.34 -3.22 0.10
C GLY A 100 25.04 -4.33 0.89
N PRO A 101 26.14 -4.02 1.60
CA PRO A 101 26.81 -4.99 2.48
C PRO A 101 25.91 -5.52 3.61
N GLU A 102 24.79 -4.86 3.90
CA GLU A 102 23.74 -5.33 4.80
C GLU A 102 22.47 -5.66 4.00
N ALA A 103 22.08 -6.94 4.02
CA ALA A 103 20.90 -7.46 3.32
C ALA A 103 19.58 -7.19 4.06
N THR A 104 19.46 -6.05 4.73
CA THR A 104 18.26 -5.64 5.48
C THR A 104 17.34 -4.79 4.61
N VAL A 105 17.17 -5.15 3.34
CA VAL A 105 16.12 -4.56 2.51
C VAL A 105 14.79 -5.18 2.93
N ARG A 106 14.13 -4.56 3.91
CA ARG A 106 12.74 -4.87 4.25
C ARG A 106 11.88 -4.49 3.05
N LYS A 107 11.07 -5.45 2.56
CA LYS A 107 10.06 -5.20 1.52
C LYS A 107 9.27 -3.93 1.86
N VAL A 108 9.37 -2.93 0.99
CA VAL A 108 8.53 -1.74 1.06
C VAL A 108 7.13 -2.17 0.59
N HIS A 109 6.21 -2.35 1.52
CA HIS A 109 4.82 -2.66 1.20
C HIS A 109 4.09 -1.33 0.97
N GLU A 110 4.21 -0.80 -0.25
CA GLU A 110 3.23 0.19 -0.76
C GLU A 110 1.91 -0.53 -1.05
N GLY A 111 1.26 -1.00 0.03
CA GLY A 111 -0.06 -1.61 -0.02
C GLY A 111 -1.13 -0.59 -0.39
N LYS A 112 -2.36 -1.06 -0.60
CA LYS A 112 -3.48 -0.14 -0.88
C LYS A 112 -3.79 0.72 0.34
N LEU A 113 -4.12 1.98 0.08
CA LEU A 113 -4.59 2.93 1.08
C LEU A 113 -6.11 2.98 1.05
N PHE A 114 -6.75 2.81 2.20
CA PHE A 114 -8.20 2.93 2.37
C PHE A 114 -8.53 4.14 3.21
N VAL A 115 -9.45 4.98 2.74
CA VAL A 115 -9.92 6.14 3.51
C VAL A 115 -10.85 5.64 4.63
N ILE A 116 -10.46 5.80 5.90
CA ILE A 116 -11.26 5.36 7.06
C ILE A 116 -12.30 6.41 7.46
N GLY A 117 -12.02 7.68 7.17
CA GLY A 117 -12.90 8.82 7.44
C GLY A 117 -12.60 10.03 6.56
N GLY A 118 -13.44 11.06 6.68
CA GLY A 118 -13.28 12.30 5.92
C GLY A 118 -12.00 13.06 6.25
N SER A 119 -11.61 14.00 5.39
CA SER A 119 -10.48 14.89 5.61
C SER A 119 -10.79 15.91 6.72
N VAL A 120 -9.85 16.10 7.65
CA VAL A 120 -9.94 17.15 8.67
C VAL A 120 -9.34 18.44 8.11
N GLY A 121 -10.13 19.51 7.99
CA GLY A 121 -9.68 20.82 7.51
C GLY A 121 -9.06 21.68 8.61
N PHE A 122 -8.16 22.58 8.23
CA PHE A 122 -7.46 23.51 9.12
C PHE A 122 -7.45 24.94 8.58
N GLU A 123 -7.42 25.90 9.50
CA GLU A 123 -7.22 27.31 9.17
C GLU A 123 -5.75 27.61 8.80
N ALA A 124 -5.55 28.78 8.19
CA ALA A 124 -4.21 29.25 7.78
C ALA A 124 -3.26 29.35 8.98
N ALA A 125 -2.04 28.81 8.83
CA ALA A 125 -1.00 28.82 9.87
C ALA A 125 -1.44 28.22 11.22
N ASP A 126 -2.56 27.49 11.25
CA ASP A 126 -3.08 26.84 12.44
C ASP A 126 -3.01 25.31 12.29
N TRP A 127 -2.88 24.66 13.44
CA TRP A 127 -2.91 23.21 13.61
C TRP A 127 -3.85 22.79 14.73
N SER A 128 -4.61 23.71 15.33
CA SER A 128 -5.61 23.38 16.34
C SER A 128 -6.81 22.65 15.73
N LEU A 129 -7.35 21.67 16.46
CA LEU A 129 -8.53 20.91 16.04
C LEU A 129 -9.81 21.62 16.46
N SER A 130 -10.72 21.84 15.52
CA SER A 130 -12.08 22.29 15.81
C SER A 130 -12.89 21.21 16.53
N GLU A 131 -13.94 21.60 17.26
CA GLU A 131 -14.79 20.63 17.97
C GLU A 131 -15.49 19.64 17.02
N ASP A 132 -15.88 20.10 15.82
CA ASP A 132 -16.42 19.24 14.76
C ASP A 132 -15.38 18.21 14.28
N ALA A 133 -14.12 18.65 14.10
CA ALA A 133 -13.03 17.75 13.75
C ALA A 133 -12.79 16.69 14.84
N LYS A 134 -12.81 17.08 16.12
CA LYS A 134 -12.68 16.17 17.26
C LYS A 134 -13.81 15.15 17.30
N ALA A 135 -15.06 15.57 17.05
CA ALA A 135 -16.21 14.67 17.00
C ALA A 135 -16.05 13.60 15.90
N ASN A 136 -15.64 14.01 14.69
CA ASN A 136 -15.37 13.10 13.57
C ASN A 136 -14.21 12.15 13.87
N LEU A 137 -13.12 12.66 14.46
CA LEU A 137 -11.96 11.85 14.83
C LEU A 137 -12.29 10.80 15.89
N ARG A 138 -13.24 11.05 16.81
CA ARG A 138 -13.72 10.04 17.76
C ARG A 138 -14.41 8.87 17.07
N GLU A 139 -15.23 9.13 16.04
CA GLU A 139 -15.85 8.05 15.25
C GLU A 139 -14.79 7.23 14.49
N ILE A 140 -13.81 7.91 13.91
CA ILE A 140 -12.69 7.26 13.21
C ILE A 140 -11.85 6.43 14.19
N ALA A 141 -11.62 6.92 15.40
CA ALA A 141 -10.84 6.24 16.43
C ALA A 141 -11.43 4.88 16.80
N GLU A 142 -12.75 4.76 16.92
CA GLU A 142 -13.40 3.47 17.21
C GLU A 142 -13.17 2.45 16.10
N ARG A 143 -13.15 2.88 14.83
CA ARG A 143 -12.82 2.00 13.70
C ARG A 143 -11.34 1.61 13.69
N ILE A 144 -10.45 2.54 14.03
CA ILE A 144 -9.00 2.29 14.11
C ILE A 144 -8.68 1.28 15.23
N LYS A 145 -9.31 1.40 16.40
CA LYS A 145 -9.07 0.47 17.52
C LYS A 145 -9.40 -0.97 17.18
N GLN A 146 -10.43 -1.17 16.36
CA GLN A 146 -10.84 -2.50 15.89
C GLN A 146 -9.92 -3.03 14.78
N ALA A 147 -9.20 -2.15 14.09
CA ALA A 147 -8.26 -2.52 13.05
C ALA A 147 -6.86 -2.84 13.64
N GLU A 148 -6.27 -3.96 13.22
CA GLU A 148 -4.89 -4.31 13.56
C GLU A 148 -3.85 -3.76 12.56
N PHE A 149 -4.30 -2.90 11.64
CA PHE A 149 -3.49 -2.33 10.58
C PHE A 149 -2.94 -0.96 10.95
N LYS A 150 -1.79 -0.61 10.36
CA LYS A 150 -1.22 0.72 10.50
C LYS A 150 -2.11 1.77 9.81
N VAL A 151 -2.14 2.95 10.42
CA VAL A 151 -2.88 4.12 9.96
C VAL A 151 -1.88 5.22 9.62
N LEU A 152 -1.95 5.72 8.39
CA LEU A 152 -1.22 6.88 7.93
C LEU A 152 -2.06 8.13 8.20
N ILE A 153 -1.46 9.10 8.90
CA ILE A 153 -2.03 10.41 9.17
C ILE A 153 -1.26 11.41 8.31
N ARG A 154 -1.80 11.74 7.14
CA ARG A 154 -1.10 12.57 6.15
C ARG A 154 -1.53 14.02 6.31
N GLY A 155 -0.61 14.88 6.69
CA GLY A 155 -0.86 16.32 6.77
C GLY A 155 -0.49 17.02 5.47
N HIS A 156 -1.29 18.02 5.12
CA HIS A 156 -1.08 18.88 3.96
C HIS A 156 -1.05 20.36 4.39
N ALA A 157 -0.32 21.15 3.62
CA ALA A 157 -0.25 22.60 3.78
C ALA A 157 -0.55 23.30 2.46
N TRP A 158 -1.06 24.52 2.51
CA TRP A 158 -1.41 25.27 1.32
C TRP A 158 -1.51 26.78 1.54
N GLY A 159 -1.11 27.54 0.53
CA GLY A 159 -1.17 28.99 0.52
C GLY A 159 0.08 29.64 1.10
N VAL A 160 0.27 30.93 0.87
CA VAL A 160 1.43 31.66 1.42
C VAL A 160 1.27 31.88 2.93
N GLU A 161 0.04 31.84 3.42
CA GLU A 161 -0.34 32.10 4.79
C GLU A 161 0.17 31.00 5.73
N ASP A 162 0.26 29.76 5.28
CA ASP A 162 0.84 28.67 6.08
C ASP A 162 2.34 28.88 6.36
N ARG A 163 3.02 29.75 5.60
CA ARG A 163 4.43 30.14 5.89
C ARG A 163 4.55 31.34 6.82
N SER A 164 3.42 31.96 7.20
CA SER A 164 3.40 33.09 8.14
C SER A 164 3.86 32.58 9.50
N GLY A 165 5.06 32.97 9.93
CA GLY A 165 5.66 32.46 11.17
C GLY A 165 7.02 31.78 10.99
N GLY A 166 7.55 31.72 9.76
CA GLY A 166 8.90 31.23 9.48
C GLY A 166 9.02 29.71 9.38
N LEU A 167 7.89 28.99 9.51
CA LEU A 167 7.81 27.56 9.26
C LEU A 167 7.68 27.28 7.77
N ASP A 168 8.22 26.15 7.32
CA ASP A 168 8.02 25.67 5.96
C ASP A 168 6.73 24.83 5.85
N TYR A 169 6.36 24.48 4.62
CA TYR A 169 5.15 23.70 4.38
C TYR A 169 5.20 22.29 4.97
N VAL A 170 6.39 21.69 5.01
CA VAL A 170 6.59 20.34 5.53
C VAL A 170 6.31 20.35 7.04
N GLU A 171 6.90 21.30 7.76
CA GLU A 171 6.75 21.48 9.19
C GLU A 171 5.30 21.77 9.60
N VAL A 172 4.61 22.67 8.89
CA VAL A 172 3.18 22.95 9.16
C VAL A 172 2.34 21.69 8.94
N SER A 173 2.59 20.98 7.83
CA SER A 173 1.86 19.75 7.52
C SER A 173 2.12 18.65 8.55
N PHE A 174 3.37 18.54 9.03
CA PHE A 174 3.73 17.62 10.10
C PHE A 174 3.04 17.96 11.42
N ARG A 175 3.00 19.24 11.80
CA ARG A 175 2.32 19.69 13.02
C ARG A 175 0.83 19.37 13.01
N ARG A 176 0.15 19.59 11.89
CA ARG A 176 -1.26 19.20 11.72
C ARG A 176 -1.46 17.68 11.86
N ALA A 177 -0.61 16.88 11.21
CA ALA A 177 -0.66 15.43 11.33
C ALA A 177 -0.40 14.95 12.77
N ARG A 178 0.55 15.61 13.45
CA ARG A 178 0.90 15.32 14.83
C ARG A 178 -0.20 15.70 15.81
N GLU A 179 -0.89 16.82 15.62
CA GLU A 179 -2.02 17.19 16.47
C GLU A 179 -3.14 16.14 16.38
N VAL A 180 -3.47 15.68 15.17
CA VAL A 180 -4.44 14.60 14.96
C VAL A 180 -3.99 13.31 15.64
N MET A 181 -2.72 12.95 15.50
CA MET A 181 -2.16 11.78 16.19
C MET A 181 -2.25 11.91 17.71
N ASP A 182 -1.83 13.04 18.27
CA ASP A 182 -1.82 13.31 19.71
C ASP A 182 -3.26 13.26 20.27
N PHE A 183 -4.24 13.81 19.56
CA PHE A 183 -5.65 13.72 19.92
C PHE A 183 -6.15 12.27 19.94
N LEU A 184 -5.86 11.49 18.88
CA LEU A 184 -6.27 10.08 18.80
C LEU A 184 -5.65 9.24 19.93
N VAL A 185 -4.40 9.53 20.31
CA VAL A 185 -3.73 8.81 21.40
C VAL A 185 -4.27 9.25 22.76
N ARG A 186 -4.23 10.56 23.07
CA ARG A 186 -4.50 11.08 24.41
C ARG A 186 -5.99 11.09 24.78
N GLU A 187 -6.85 11.50 23.85
CA GLU A 187 -8.28 11.62 24.12
C GLU A 187 -9.06 10.38 23.70
N CYS A 188 -8.66 9.73 22.61
CA CYS A 188 -9.38 8.57 22.10
C CYS A 188 -8.79 7.24 22.56
N GLY A 189 -7.57 7.18 23.09
CA GLY A 189 -6.94 5.93 23.53
C GLY A 189 -6.54 5.00 22.39
N VAL A 190 -6.26 5.53 21.21
CA VAL A 190 -5.69 4.75 20.10
C VAL A 190 -4.24 4.42 20.42
N ARG A 191 -3.83 3.18 20.16
CA ARG A 191 -2.44 2.72 20.31
C ARG A 191 -1.51 3.53 19.41
N SER A 192 -0.48 4.14 19.99
CA SER A 192 0.46 5.00 19.26
C SER A 192 1.21 4.24 18.16
N GLU A 193 1.40 2.94 18.36
CA GLU A 193 2.11 2.04 17.47
C GLU A 193 1.33 1.81 16.17
N LEU A 194 0.02 2.03 16.15
CA LEU A 194 -0.77 1.93 14.92
C LEU A 194 -0.64 3.19 14.05
N LEU A 195 -0.27 4.34 14.62
CA LEU A 195 -0.36 5.62 13.95
C LEU A 195 0.99 6.04 13.36
N MET A 196 0.96 6.60 12.15
CA MET A 196 2.14 7.07 11.43
C MET A 196 1.88 8.47 10.87
N PRO A 197 2.36 9.54 11.51
CA PRO A 197 2.23 10.90 10.98
C PRO A 197 3.17 11.11 9.80
N VAL A 198 2.65 11.67 8.71
CA VAL A 198 3.40 11.94 7.48
C VAL A 198 3.18 13.38 7.05
N ALA A 199 4.28 14.06 6.70
CA ALA A 199 4.30 15.41 6.19
C ALA A 199 4.30 15.39 4.66
N VAL A 200 3.23 15.83 4.02
CA VAL A 200 3.13 15.91 2.55
C VAL A 200 3.43 17.32 2.04
N GLY A 201 3.25 18.34 2.88
CA GLY A 201 3.38 19.74 2.48
C GLY A 201 2.41 20.10 1.35
N ILE A 202 2.95 20.70 0.28
CA ILE A 202 2.19 21.16 -0.91
C ILE A 202 2.19 20.18 -2.08
N ALA A 203 2.79 18.99 -1.92
CA ALA A 203 3.08 18.09 -3.04
C ALA A 203 1.81 17.48 -3.68
N GLU A 204 0.71 17.37 -2.93
CA GLU A 204 -0.53 16.72 -3.36
C GLU A 204 -1.77 17.61 -3.14
N PRO A 205 -1.94 18.67 -3.94
CA PRO A 205 -3.13 19.50 -3.87
C PRO A 205 -4.34 18.79 -4.48
N GLN A 206 -5.49 18.88 -3.81
CA GLN A 206 -6.78 18.41 -4.35
C GLN A 206 -7.39 19.41 -5.31
N VAL A 207 -7.20 20.71 -5.04
CA VAL A 207 -7.67 21.80 -5.91
C VAL A 207 -6.46 22.64 -6.31
N ALA A 208 -6.12 22.65 -7.60
CA ALA A 208 -4.97 23.41 -8.11
C ALA A 208 -5.26 24.92 -8.23
N GLN A 209 -6.53 25.31 -8.29
CA GLN A 209 -6.93 26.68 -8.61
C GLN A 209 -6.99 27.56 -7.35
N ARG A 210 -6.30 28.70 -7.36
CA ARG A 210 -6.36 29.74 -6.30
C ARG A 210 -7.64 30.60 -6.34
N VAL A 211 -8.59 30.28 -7.22
CA VAL A 211 -9.73 31.17 -7.50
C VAL A 211 -10.84 30.89 -6.50
N GLY A 212 -10.93 31.74 -5.48
CA GLY A 212 -11.97 31.71 -4.44
C GLY A 212 -11.49 31.21 -3.08
N THR A 213 -12.18 31.64 -2.01
CA THR A 213 -11.96 31.18 -0.63
C THR A 213 -12.30 29.70 -0.43
N GLU A 214 -13.04 29.08 -1.36
CA GLU A 214 -13.51 27.69 -1.27
C GLU A 214 -12.40 26.63 -1.43
N GLY A 215 -11.36 26.90 -2.23
CA GLY A 215 -10.27 25.92 -2.45
C GLY A 215 -9.24 25.85 -1.32
N VAL A 216 -9.33 26.78 -0.37
CA VAL A 216 -8.30 27.01 0.64
C VAL A 216 -8.40 26.00 1.80
N GLY A 217 -9.61 25.73 2.29
CA GLY A 217 -9.84 24.73 3.34
C GLY A 217 -9.65 23.28 2.86
N VAL A 218 -9.86 23.02 1.56
CA VAL A 218 -9.74 21.68 0.96
C VAL A 218 -8.28 21.20 0.91
N ASN A 219 -7.34 22.10 0.66
CA ASN A 219 -5.92 21.71 0.59
C ASN A 219 -5.22 21.75 1.95
N ARG A 220 -5.70 22.54 2.92
CA ARG A 220 -5.20 22.56 4.30
C ARG A 220 -5.89 21.48 5.12
N ARG A 221 -5.48 20.23 4.90
CA ARG A 221 -6.17 19.07 5.45
C ARG A 221 -5.24 18.04 6.07
N VAL A 222 -5.82 17.18 6.88
CA VAL A 222 -5.24 15.90 7.29
C VAL A 222 -6.12 14.75 6.77
N GLU A 223 -5.49 13.76 6.15
CA GLU A 223 -6.12 12.52 5.69
C GLU A 223 -5.76 11.38 6.64
N VAL A 224 -6.74 10.57 7.02
CA VAL A 224 -6.54 9.38 7.86
C VAL A 224 -6.81 8.13 7.04
N LEU A 225 -5.74 7.40 6.73
CA LEU A 225 -5.75 6.29 5.78
C LEU A 225 -5.33 4.98 6.47
N LEU A 226 -6.09 3.91 6.27
CA LEU A 226 -5.69 2.55 6.64
C LEU A 226 -4.72 2.01 5.60
N THR A 227 -3.69 1.33 6.06
CA THR A 227 -2.82 0.51 5.21
C THR A 227 -3.25 -0.95 5.23
N GLU A 228 -2.73 -1.76 4.32
CA GLU A 228 -2.87 -3.22 4.37
C GLU A 228 -1.87 -3.90 5.33
N VAL A 229 -0.97 -3.13 5.95
CA VAL A 229 0.14 -3.67 6.74
C VAL A 229 -0.26 -3.79 8.20
N ALA A 230 -0.28 -5.02 8.71
CA ALA A 230 -0.57 -5.30 10.11
C ALA A 230 0.61 -4.90 11.01
N LEU A 231 0.32 -4.49 12.24
CA LEU A 231 1.36 -4.08 13.20
C LEU A 231 2.44 -5.15 13.41
N GLY A 232 2.04 -6.43 13.48
CA GLY A 232 2.95 -7.56 13.70
C GLY A 232 3.89 -7.86 12.53
N GLU A 233 3.62 -7.37 11.32
CA GLU A 233 4.51 -7.57 10.16
C GLU A 233 5.70 -6.59 10.19
N LEU A 234 5.51 -5.39 10.73
CA LEU A 234 6.53 -4.35 10.78
C LEU A 234 7.26 -4.30 12.13
N HIS A 235 6.60 -4.65 13.21
CA HIS A 235 7.20 -4.66 14.54
C HIS A 235 7.22 -6.11 15.05
N PRO A 236 8.37 -6.81 14.98
CA PRO A 236 8.45 -8.22 15.37
C PRO A 236 8.17 -8.45 16.86
N ASP A 237 8.33 -7.41 17.69
CA ASP A 237 7.97 -7.43 19.11
C ASP A 237 7.08 -6.22 19.48
N PRO A 238 5.83 -6.16 19.00
CA PRO A 238 4.98 -4.97 19.15
C PRO A 238 4.62 -4.66 20.60
N ASN A 239 4.89 -5.59 21.52
CA ASN A 239 4.61 -5.47 22.94
C ASN A 239 5.86 -5.27 23.79
N TRP A 240 7.04 -5.08 23.18
CA TRP A 240 8.33 -4.86 23.86
C TRP A 240 8.67 -5.94 24.90
N GLN A 241 8.35 -7.20 24.60
CA GLN A 241 8.60 -8.35 25.47
C GLN A 241 10.02 -8.93 25.34
N GLY A 242 10.79 -8.52 24.33
CA GLY A 242 12.19 -8.91 24.13
C GLY A 242 12.41 -10.41 23.90
N ARG A 243 11.40 -11.13 23.40
CA ARG A 243 11.46 -12.57 23.11
C ARG A 243 11.51 -12.88 21.63
#